data_AF-A0A2V9YEY1-F1
#
_entry.id   AF-A0A2V9YEY1-F1
#
_cell.length_a   1.000
_cell.length_b   1.000
_cell.length_c   1.000
_cell.angle_alpha   90.00
_cell.angle_beta   90.00
_cell.angle_gamma   90.00
#
_symmetry.space_group_name_H-M   'P 1'
#
loop_
_entity.id
_entity.type
_entity.pdbx_description
1 polymer ?
#
loop_
_entity_poly.entity_id
_entity_poly.type
_entity_poly.pdbx_seq_one_letter_code
_entity_poly.pdbx_strand_id
1 'polypeptide(L)'
;HAVAARMMTVRHEWVTLYTNGGVKPFADGVRYLEKAPLPYWLVAASYQLFGVSEWSTRLPIALAVLALALLLFRVGGRIYGEQAGFYSALVILTSFGVYLFTRFFIPDIIVGLWLTAGMAFFWRTLEESPPLRLACWGLAATIALNVLTKGLIGLAFPAGIIFIFLLLTGNLRHLLRLRLLSSATIFLIIAAPWHILAGLRNPAAGQSRGFFWFYFINEHVKRFLGTRYPKDYDTVPLLLFWGLLLV
;
A
#
# COMPACT_ATOMS: atom_id res chain seq x y z
N HIS A 1 15.06 2.73 0.72
CA HIS A 1 14.21 1.98 -0.23
C HIS A 1 14.95 1.45 -1.45
N ALA A 2 15.61 2.30 -2.26
CA ALA A 2 16.35 1.88 -3.46
C ALA A 2 17.37 0.76 -3.20
N VAL A 3 18.15 0.86 -2.10
CA VAL A 3 19.12 -0.18 -1.69
C VAL A 3 18.44 -1.54 -1.47
N ALA A 4 17.27 -1.57 -0.84
CA ALA A 4 16.55 -2.82 -0.59
C ALA A 4 16.03 -3.47 -1.88
N ALA A 5 15.51 -2.65 -2.80
CA ALA A 5 15.09 -3.13 -4.11
C ALA A 5 16.28 -3.63 -4.94
N ARG A 6 17.43 -2.95 -4.88
CA ARG A 6 18.68 -3.39 -5.54
C ARG A 6 19.17 -4.73 -4.97
N MET A 7 19.17 -4.87 -3.64
CA MET A 7 19.56 -6.11 -2.97
C MET A 7 18.64 -7.28 -3.35
N MET A 8 17.34 -7.04 -3.50
CA MET A 8 16.39 -8.02 -4.00
C MET A 8 16.75 -8.49 -5.42
N THR A 9 17.09 -7.57 -6.32
CA THR A 9 17.54 -7.92 -7.68
C THR A 9 18.84 -8.70 -7.68
N VAL A 10 19.85 -8.27 -6.91
CA VAL A 10 21.19 -8.90 -6.89
C VAL A 10 21.17 -10.28 -6.22
N ARG A 11 20.39 -10.44 -5.15
CA ARG A 11 20.29 -11.70 -4.41
C ARG A 11 19.31 -12.70 -5.02
N HIS A 12 18.52 -12.28 -6.01
CA HIS A 12 17.38 -13.05 -6.54
C HIS A 12 16.40 -13.52 -5.45
N GLU A 13 16.28 -12.75 -4.37
CA GLU A 13 15.52 -13.11 -3.18
C GLU A 13 14.35 -12.14 -2.99
N TRP A 14 13.15 -12.57 -3.37
CA TRP A 14 11.94 -11.74 -3.46
C TRP A 14 11.06 -11.77 -2.22
N VAL A 15 11.38 -12.64 -1.25
CA VAL A 15 10.58 -12.80 -0.03
C VAL A 15 11.20 -12.00 1.10
N THR A 16 12.46 -12.26 1.44
CA THR A 16 13.14 -11.57 2.55
C THR A 16 13.88 -10.34 2.03
N LEU A 17 13.44 -9.16 2.46
CA LEU A 17 14.10 -7.90 2.13
C LEU A 17 15.41 -7.74 2.91
N TYR A 18 16.45 -7.24 2.24
CA TYR A 18 17.75 -6.96 2.84
C TYR A 18 18.19 -5.52 2.54
N THR A 19 18.89 -4.89 3.47
CA THR A 19 19.57 -3.60 3.28
C THR A 19 21.07 -3.76 3.55
N ASN A 20 21.91 -2.79 3.18
CA ASN A 20 23.34 -2.86 3.50
C ASN A 20 23.51 -2.88 5.03
N GLY A 21 24.20 -3.90 5.55
CA GLY A 21 24.82 -3.82 6.87
C GLY A 21 26.03 -2.89 6.79
N GLY A 22 26.39 -2.22 7.88
CA GLY A 22 27.56 -1.33 7.90
C GLY A 22 28.88 -2.02 7.48
N VAL A 23 29.92 -1.18 7.27
CA VAL A 23 31.36 -1.44 6.99
C VAL A 23 31.73 -2.41 5.86
N LYS A 24 30.94 -3.43 5.52
CA LYS A 24 31.17 -4.30 4.35
C LYS A 24 29.95 -4.32 3.42
N PRO A 25 30.03 -3.73 2.22
CA PRO A 25 28.88 -3.63 1.31
C PRO A 25 28.36 -4.97 0.76
N PHE A 26 29.00 -6.10 1.05
CA PHE A 26 28.67 -7.41 0.46
C PHE A 26 28.62 -8.60 1.42
N ALA A 27 28.94 -8.42 2.71
CA ALA A 27 28.84 -9.49 3.70
C ALA A 27 27.59 -9.26 4.55
N ASP A 28 26.55 -10.06 4.30
CA ASP A 28 25.37 -10.21 5.15
C ASP A 28 24.57 -8.92 5.42
N GLY A 29 23.79 -8.49 4.43
CA GLY A 29 22.85 -7.39 4.59
C GLY A 29 21.90 -7.61 5.77
N VAL A 30 21.45 -6.52 6.40
CA VAL A 30 20.51 -6.58 7.52
C VAL A 30 19.11 -6.86 7.00
N ARG A 31 18.42 -7.83 7.61
CA ARG A 31 17.02 -8.16 7.30
C ARG A 31 16.14 -6.95 7.53
N TYR A 32 15.44 -6.54 6.48
CA TYR A 32 14.59 -5.37 6.46
C TYR A 32 13.12 -5.78 6.47
N LEU A 33 12.66 -6.25 7.64
CA LEU A 33 11.36 -6.91 7.81
C LEU A 33 10.22 -5.95 8.16
N GLU A 34 10.45 -4.64 8.13
CA GLU A 34 9.50 -3.64 8.60
C GLU A 34 8.48 -3.19 7.52
N LYS A 35 8.72 -3.47 6.24
CA LYS A 35 7.88 -3.00 5.14
C LYS A 35 7.31 -4.14 4.31
N ALA A 36 6.13 -3.87 3.76
CA ALA A 36 5.47 -4.71 2.78
C ALA A 36 6.24 -4.69 1.43
N PRO A 37 6.11 -5.72 0.59
CA PRO A 37 7.07 -5.98 -0.47
C PRO A 37 6.77 -5.27 -1.79
N LEU A 38 5.52 -4.90 -2.06
CA LEU A 38 5.08 -4.49 -3.41
C LEU A 38 5.88 -3.31 -3.97
N PRO A 39 6.19 -2.23 -3.22
CA PRO A 39 6.99 -1.12 -3.75
C PRO A 39 8.39 -1.57 -4.17
N TYR A 40 8.97 -2.54 -3.46
CA TYR A 40 10.29 -3.09 -3.75
C TYR A 40 10.26 -4.03 -4.94
N TRP A 41 9.21 -4.84 -5.07
CA TRP A 41 9.01 -5.69 -6.25
C TRP A 41 8.91 -4.86 -7.53
N LEU A 42 8.16 -3.76 -7.49
CA LEU A 42 8.02 -2.89 -8.66
C LEU A 42 9.35 -2.24 -9.05
N VAL A 43 10.14 -1.77 -8.08
CA VAL A 43 11.47 -1.21 -8.36
C VAL A 43 12.46 -2.28 -8.81
N ALA A 44 12.46 -3.46 -8.18
CA ALA A 44 13.33 -4.57 -8.56
C ALA A 44 13.03 -5.04 -9.99
N ALA A 45 11.75 -5.11 -10.38
CA ALA A 45 11.35 -5.39 -11.75
C ALA A 45 11.83 -4.30 -12.71
N SER A 46 11.72 -3.02 -12.33
CA SER A 46 12.27 -1.91 -13.14
C SER A 46 13.79 -2.01 -13.29
N TYR A 47 14.52 -2.47 -12.27
CA TYR A 47 15.97 -2.67 -12.36
C TYR A 47 16.34 -3.85 -13.26
N GLN A 48 15.54 -4.91 -13.32
CA GLN A 48 15.77 -6.02 -14.24
C GLN A 48 15.61 -5.62 -15.71
N LEU A 49 14.65 -4.73 -16.00
CA LEU A 49 14.38 -4.28 -17.36
C LEU A 49 15.33 -3.20 -17.86
N PHE A 50 15.71 -2.26 -16.97
CA PHE A 50 16.37 -1.01 -17.38
C PHE A 50 17.72 -0.77 -16.70
N GLY A 51 18.17 -1.69 -15.86
CA GLY A 51 19.35 -1.51 -15.03
C GLY A 51 19.12 -0.59 -13.83
N VAL A 52 20.11 -0.54 -12.93
CA VAL A 52 20.05 0.27 -11.71
C VAL A 52 20.43 1.71 -12.04
N SER A 53 19.47 2.62 -11.95
CA SER A 53 19.67 4.05 -12.15
C SER A 53 18.65 4.85 -11.33
N GLU A 54 18.85 6.17 -11.22
CA GLU A 54 17.89 7.03 -10.53
C GLU A 54 16.51 7.03 -11.20
N TRP A 55 16.49 7.06 -12.53
CA TRP A 55 15.23 7.13 -13.27
C TRP A 55 14.47 5.80 -13.19
N SER A 56 15.15 4.65 -13.27
CA SER A 56 14.50 3.33 -13.15
C SER A 56 14.01 3.09 -11.72
N THR A 57 14.64 3.68 -10.72
CA THR A 57 14.14 3.67 -9.32
C THR A 57 12.79 4.39 -9.19
N ARG A 58 12.63 5.51 -9.90
CA ARG A 58 11.44 6.38 -9.83
C ARG A 58 10.35 5.99 -10.83
N LEU A 59 10.66 5.15 -11.82
CA LEU A 59 9.71 4.76 -12.86
C LEU A 59 8.41 4.16 -12.29
N PRO A 60 8.43 3.21 -11.33
CA PRO A 60 7.19 2.65 -10.79
C PRO A 60 6.26 3.69 -10.14
N ILE A 61 6.82 4.65 -9.41
CA ILE A 61 6.00 5.67 -8.76
C ILE A 61 5.45 6.67 -9.78
N ALA A 62 6.23 7.01 -10.81
CA ALA A 62 5.75 7.86 -11.91
C ALA A 62 4.58 7.19 -12.66
N LEU A 63 4.67 5.88 -12.93
CA LEU A 63 3.58 5.11 -13.52
C LEU A 63 2.37 5.02 -12.59
N ALA A 64 2.57 4.91 -11.28
CA ALA A 64 1.47 4.93 -10.31
C ALA A 64 0.74 6.28 -10.27
N VAL A 65 1.47 7.40 -10.38
CA VAL A 65 0.87 8.74 -10.52
C VAL A 65 0.03 8.82 -11.80
N LEU A 66 0.57 8.37 -12.92
CA LEU A 66 -0.16 8.37 -14.20
C LEU A 66 -1.42 7.50 -14.12
N ALA A 67 -1.31 6.29 -13.56
CA ALA A 67 -2.44 5.39 -13.36
C ALA A 67 -3.51 6.01 -12.46
N LEU A 68 -3.12 6.69 -11.39
CA LEU A 68 -4.03 7.39 -10.49
C LEU A 68 -4.75 8.54 -11.22
N ALA A 69 -4.03 9.35 -12.00
CA ALA A 69 -4.62 10.43 -12.79
C ALA A 69 -5.63 9.92 -13.82
N LEU A 70 -5.29 8.86 -14.56
CA LEU A 70 -6.20 8.23 -15.53
C LEU A 70 -7.43 7.60 -14.85
N LEU A 71 -7.24 7.01 -13.67
CA LEU A 71 -8.33 6.47 -12.89
C LEU A 71 -9.29 7.57 -12.42
N LEU A 72 -8.77 8.68 -11.90
CA LEU A 72 -9.57 9.83 -11.49
C LEU A 72 -10.28 10.46 -12.68
N PHE A 73 -9.63 10.57 -13.85
CA PHE A 73 -10.26 10.99 -15.08
C PHE A 73 -11.49 10.13 -15.42
N ARG A 74 -11.32 8.81 -15.40
CA ARG A 74 -12.39 7.87 -15.75
C ARG A 74 -13.52 7.84 -14.72
N VAL A 75 -13.19 7.83 -13.43
CA VAL A 75 -14.17 7.77 -12.34
C VAL A 75 -14.92 9.09 -12.22
N GLY A 76 -14.21 10.22 -12.19
CA GLY A 76 -14.83 11.55 -12.19
C GLY A 76 -15.67 11.79 -13.43
N GLY A 77 -15.18 11.35 -14.59
CA GLY A 77 -15.91 11.38 -15.86
C GLY A 77 -17.23 10.63 -15.82
N ARG A 78 -17.24 9.43 -15.22
CA ARG A 78 -18.45 8.60 -15.08
C ARG A 78 -19.47 9.21 -14.11
N ILE A 79 -19.02 9.80 -13.00
CA ILE A 79 -19.92 10.28 -11.94
C ILE A 79 -20.45 11.69 -12.24
N TYR A 80 -19.59 12.58 -12.72
CA TYR A 80 -19.90 14.02 -12.83
C TYR A 80 -19.67 14.60 -14.24
N GLY A 81 -19.40 13.76 -15.24
CA GLY A 81 -19.15 14.18 -16.62
C GLY A 81 -17.67 14.43 -16.94
N GLU A 82 -17.35 14.48 -18.23
CA GLU A 82 -15.97 14.49 -18.75
C GLU A 82 -15.10 15.63 -18.19
N GLN A 83 -15.66 16.83 -18.07
CA GLN A 83 -14.96 17.99 -17.51
C GLN A 83 -14.52 17.73 -16.06
N ALA A 84 -15.39 17.15 -15.22
CA ALA A 84 -15.05 16.82 -13.84
C ALA A 84 -13.93 15.78 -13.76
N GLY A 85 -13.95 14.79 -14.65
CA GLY A 85 -12.85 13.84 -14.82
C GLY A 85 -11.54 14.54 -15.18
N PHE A 86 -11.55 15.40 -16.19
CA PHE A 86 -10.39 16.17 -16.62
C PHE A 86 -9.80 17.02 -15.49
N TYR A 87 -10.64 17.78 -14.78
CA TYR A 87 -10.18 18.60 -13.67
C TYR A 87 -9.66 17.77 -12.49
N SER A 88 -10.27 16.61 -12.18
CA SER A 88 -9.77 15.72 -11.14
C SER A 88 -8.37 15.19 -11.45
N ALA A 89 -8.12 14.81 -12.71
CA ALA A 89 -6.81 14.37 -13.18
C ALA A 89 -5.79 15.51 -13.20
N LEU A 90 -6.20 16.71 -13.62
CA LEU A 90 -5.33 17.88 -13.61
C LEU A 90 -4.90 18.24 -12.18
N VAL A 91 -5.84 18.28 -11.24
CA VAL A 91 -5.57 18.61 -9.83
C VAL A 91 -4.59 17.61 -9.22
N ILE A 92 -4.75 16.29 -9.43
CA ILE A 92 -3.82 15.33 -8.84
C ILE A 92 -2.40 15.46 -9.43
N LEU A 93 -2.28 15.79 -10.72
CA LEU A 93 -0.99 15.95 -11.40
C LEU A 93 -0.26 17.25 -11.00
N THR A 94 -1.01 18.30 -10.67
CA THR A 94 -0.44 19.60 -10.24
C THR A 94 -0.36 19.75 -8.72
N SER A 95 -0.90 18.79 -7.96
CA SER A 95 -0.87 18.81 -6.50
C SER A 95 0.56 18.74 -5.97
N PHE A 96 0.94 19.69 -5.13
CA PHE A 96 2.27 19.80 -4.53
C PHE A 96 2.71 18.51 -3.81
N GLY A 97 1.80 17.87 -3.06
CA GLY A 97 2.09 16.62 -2.37
C GLY A 97 2.46 15.48 -3.32
N VAL A 98 1.74 15.35 -4.43
CA VAL A 98 2.03 14.33 -5.45
C VAL A 98 3.39 14.57 -6.10
N TYR A 99 3.68 15.83 -6.43
CA TYR A 99 5.00 16.22 -6.95
C TYR A 99 6.13 15.82 -5.99
N LEU A 100 6.02 16.14 -4.70
CA LEU A 100 7.04 15.78 -3.71
C LEU A 100 7.24 14.25 -3.59
N PHE A 101 6.17 13.48 -3.61
CA PHE A 101 6.24 12.01 -3.52
C PHE A 101 6.80 11.33 -4.77
N THR A 102 6.93 12.03 -5.91
CA THR A 102 7.71 11.51 -7.06
C THR A 102 9.22 11.68 -6.88
N ARG A 103 9.66 12.61 -6.02
CA ARG A 103 11.08 12.90 -5.75
C ARG A 103 11.63 12.08 -4.60
N PHE A 104 10.82 11.85 -3.57
CA PHE A 104 11.10 10.93 -2.48
C PHE A 104 10.40 9.61 -2.73
N PHE A 105 11.15 8.50 -2.82
CA PHE A 105 10.54 7.18 -2.99
C PHE A 105 9.78 6.77 -1.73
N ILE A 106 8.50 7.13 -1.68
CA ILE A 106 7.56 6.91 -0.60
C ILE A 106 6.33 6.21 -1.21
N PRO A 107 5.84 5.08 -0.65
CA PRO A 107 4.82 4.25 -1.29
C PRO A 107 3.41 4.86 -1.28
N ASP A 108 3.24 6.07 -0.76
CA ASP A 108 1.95 6.71 -0.47
C ASP A 108 1.11 6.96 -1.74
N ILE A 109 1.73 7.25 -2.88
CA ILE A 109 1.01 7.34 -4.17
C ILE A 109 0.40 6.00 -4.56
N ILE A 110 1.13 4.89 -4.36
CA ILE A 110 0.64 3.54 -4.67
C ILE A 110 -0.53 3.18 -3.74
N VAL A 111 -0.45 3.57 -2.46
CA VAL A 111 -1.57 3.45 -1.51
C VAL A 111 -2.79 4.24 -1.99
N GLY A 112 -2.59 5.49 -2.42
CA GLY A 112 -3.66 6.34 -2.96
C GLY A 112 -4.31 5.75 -4.21
N LEU A 113 -3.51 5.19 -5.11
CA LEU A 113 -3.99 4.46 -6.29
C LEU A 113 -4.90 3.29 -5.91
N TRP A 114 -4.44 2.40 -5.03
CA TRP A 114 -5.23 1.24 -4.62
C TRP A 114 -6.48 1.64 -3.85
N LEU A 115 -6.38 2.66 -2.99
CA LEU A 115 -7.53 3.17 -2.26
C LEU A 115 -8.59 3.73 -3.22
N THR A 116 -8.18 4.55 -4.19
CA THR A 116 -9.07 5.13 -5.20
C THR A 116 -9.72 4.05 -6.05
N ALA A 117 -8.93 3.07 -6.51
CA ALA A 117 -9.44 1.94 -7.28
C ALA A 117 -10.42 1.08 -6.47
N GLY A 118 -10.12 0.83 -5.19
CA GLY A 118 -10.99 0.13 -4.27
C GLY A 118 -12.32 0.85 -4.06
N MET A 119 -12.29 2.17 -3.86
CA MET A 119 -13.51 2.97 -3.73
C MET A 119 -14.33 2.99 -5.03
N ALA A 120 -13.68 3.02 -6.20
CA ALA A 120 -14.38 2.92 -7.48
C ALA A 120 -15.07 1.56 -7.65
N PHE A 121 -14.42 0.46 -7.24
CA PHE A 121 -15.06 -0.87 -7.22
C PHE A 121 -16.20 -0.95 -6.21
N PHE A 122 -16.00 -0.41 -5.00
CA PHE A 122 -17.06 -0.34 -3.99
C PHE A 122 -18.27 0.44 -4.50
N TRP A 123 -18.06 1.59 -5.14
CA TRP A 123 -19.13 2.37 -5.77
C TRP A 123 -19.94 1.54 -6.78
N ARG A 124 -19.26 0.76 -7.63
CA ARG A 124 -19.94 -0.16 -8.56
C ARG A 124 -20.78 -1.22 -7.86
N THR A 125 -20.39 -1.66 -6.66
CA THR A 125 -21.23 -2.60 -5.89
C THR A 125 -22.54 -1.98 -5.43
N LEU A 126 -22.62 -0.65 -5.32
CA LEU A 126 -23.84 0.07 -4.93
C LEU A 126 -24.78 0.31 -6.12
N GLU A 127 -24.24 0.47 -7.33
CA GLU A 127 -25.01 0.70 -8.56
C GLU A 127 -25.80 -0.55 -9.02
N GLU A 128 -25.27 -1.75 -8.76
CA GLU A 128 -25.81 -3.01 -9.29
C GLU A 128 -26.49 -3.84 -8.18
N SER A 129 -27.69 -4.37 -8.44
CA SER A 129 -28.41 -5.28 -7.53
C SER A 129 -28.82 -6.57 -8.25
N PRO A 130 -28.15 -7.72 -7.98
CA PRO A 130 -27.08 -7.93 -7.00
C PRO A 130 -25.73 -7.36 -7.45
N PRO A 131 -24.80 -7.07 -6.51
CA PRO A 131 -23.47 -6.56 -6.86
C PRO A 131 -22.70 -7.50 -7.81
N LEU A 132 -22.06 -6.91 -8.82
CA LEU A 132 -21.20 -7.64 -9.76
C LEU A 132 -20.08 -8.38 -9.03
N ARG A 133 -19.83 -9.65 -9.41
CA ARG A 133 -18.74 -10.44 -8.83
C ARG A 133 -17.39 -9.74 -8.99
N LEU A 134 -17.15 -9.21 -10.19
CA LEU A 134 -15.91 -8.53 -10.54
C LEU A 134 -15.71 -7.25 -9.72
N ALA A 135 -16.78 -6.54 -9.35
CA ALA A 135 -16.66 -5.37 -8.48
C ALA A 135 -16.25 -5.77 -7.05
N CYS A 136 -16.88 -6.80 -6.49
CA CYS A 136 -16.50 -7.31 -5.17
C CYS A 136 -15.05 -7.85 -5.17
N TRP A 137 -14.64 -8.57 -6.20
CA TRP A 137 -13.29 -9.10 -6.34
C TRP A 137 -12.26 -8.00 -6.60
N GLY A 138 -12.59 -6.98 -7.40
CA GLY A 138 -11.75 -5.82 -7.61
C GLY A 138 -11.50 -5.03 -6.33
N LEU A 139 -12.54 -4.86 -5.50
CA LEU A 139 -12.41 -4.27 -4.17
C LEU A 139 -11.47 -5.12 -3.28
N ALA A 140 -11.67 -6.44 -3.22
CA ALA A 140 -10.81 -7.32 -2.44
C ALA A 140 -9.35 -7.31 -2.91
N ALA A 141 -9.13 -7.32 -4.22
CA ALA A 141 -7.80 -7.31 -4.82
C ALA A 141 -7.05 -6.00 -4.55
N THR A 142 -7.72 -4.86 -4.70
CA THR A 142 -7.12 -3.55 -4.40
C THR A 142 -6.78 -3.40 -2.92
N ILE A 143 -7.63 -3.89 -2.02
CA ILE A 143 -7.32 -3.96 -0.58
C ILE A 143 -6.09 -4.85 -0.32
N ALA A 144 -5.99 -6.02 -0.95
CA ALA A 144 -4.86 -6.93 -0.80
C ALA A 144 -3.54 -6.31 -1.31
N LEU A 145 -3.58 -5.68 -2.48
CA LEU A 145 -2.44 -4.95 -3.04
C LEU A 145 -2.03 -3.77 -2.16
N ASN A 146 -2.99 -3.09 -1.53
CA ASN A 146 -2.71 -2.03 -0.59
C ASN A 146 -2.04 -2.56 0.70
N VAL A 147 -2.46 -3.73 1.18
CA VAL A 147 -1.78 -4.44 2.28
C VAL A 147 -0.34 -4.81 1.90
N LEU A 148 -0.11 -5.27 0.68
CA LEU A 148 1.25 -5.52 0.17
C LEU A 148 2.05 -4.24 -0.11
N THR A 149 1.40 -3.07 -0.10
CA THR A 149 2.06 -1.77 -0.29
C THR A 149 2.54 -1.18 1.04
N LYS A 150 1.67 -1.13 2.05
CA LYS A 150 1.94 -0.40 3.31
C LYS A 150 1.43 -1.11 4.57
N GLY A 151 1.19 -2.42 4.51
CA GLY A 151 0.76 -3.22 5.66
C GLY A 151 -0.72 -3.08 5.99
N LEU A 152 -1.11 -3.38 7.24
CA LEU A 152 -2.51 -3.49 7.66
C LEU A 152 -3.32 -2.20 7.49
N ILE A 153 -2.68 -1.03 7.39
CA ILE A 153 -3.40 0.21 7.08
C ILE A 153 -4.07 0.16 5.70
N GLY A 154 -3.51 -0.63 4.77
CA GLY A 154 -4.10 -0.88 3.46
C GLY A 154 -5.42 -1.66 3.51
N LEU A 155 -5.72 -2.32 4.63
CA LEU A 155 -7.03 -2.93 4.93
C LEU A 155 -7.87 -2.02 5.83
N ALA A 156 -7.28 -1.48 6.90
CA ALA A 156 -7.99 -0.71 7.92
C ALA A 156 -8.67 0.53 7.35
N PHE A 157 -8.00 1.31 6.50
CA PHE A 157 -8.57 2.52 5.90
C PHE A 157 -9.74 2.22 4.95
N PRO A 158 -9.62 1.38 3.91
CA PRO A 158 -10.75 1.10 3.03
C PRO A 158 -11.92 0.43 3.77
N ALA A 159 -11.64 -0.50 4.69
CA ALA A 159 -12.70 -1.12 5.50
C ALA A 159 -13.41 -0.09 6.39
N GLY A 160 -12.65 0.80 7.04
CA GLY A 160 -13.19 1.89 7.85
C GLY A 160 -14.03 2.88 7.05
N ILE A 161 -13.55 3.31 5.88
CA ILE A 161 -14.27 4.20 4.97
C ILE A 161 -15.60 3.57 4.54
N ILE A 162 -15.59 2.31 4.10
CA ILE A 162 -16.79 1.59 3.69
C ILE A 162 -17.76 1.43 4.85
N PHE A 163 -17.28 1.02 6.02
CA PHE A 163 -18.09 0.83 7.21
C PHE A 163 -18.78 2.13 7.65
N ILE A 164 -18.01 3.22 7.78
CA ILE A 164 -18.54 4.53 8.18
C ILE A 164 -19.53 5.03 7.12
N PHE A 165 -19.21 4.92 5.83
CA PHE A 165 -20.13 5.31 4.77
C PHE A 165 -21.47 4.55 4.84
N LEU A 166 -21.43 3.22 5.03
CA LEU A 166 -22.65 2.41 5.13
C LEU A 166 -23.42 2.64 6.43
N LEU A 167 -22.72 2.98 7.52
CA LEU A 167 -23.33 3.39 8.78
C LEU A 167 -24.10 4.70 8.59
N LEU A 168 -23.45 5.72 8.02
CA LEU A 168 -24.05 7.04 7.79
C LEU A 168 -25.20 7.01 6.78
N THR A 169 -25.17 6.09 5.81
CA THR A 169 -26.26 5.91 4.82
C THR A 169 -27.34 4.93 5.26
N GLY A 170 -27.25 4.34 6.46
CA GLY A 170 -28.21 3.37 6.98
C GLY A 170 -28.24 2.02 6.21
N ASN A 171 -27.23 1.73 5.40
CA ASN A 171 -27.18 0.57 4.51
C ASN A 171 -26.14 -0.49 4.93
N LEU A 172 -25.97 -0.70 6.25
CA LEU A 172 -25.01 -1.69 6.78
C LEU A 172 -25.23 -3.12 6.25
N ARG A 173 -26.47 -3.48 5.91
CA ARG A 173 -26.80 -4.78 5.32
C ARG A 173 -26.10 -5.02 3.97
N HIS A 174 -25.63 -3.97 3.30
CA HIS A 174 -24.85 -4.10 2.06
C HIS A 174 -23.54 -4.86 2.26
N LEU A 175 -22.95 -4.85 3.46
CA LEU A 175 -21.73 -5.63 3.76
C LEU A 175 -21.92 -7.13 3.49
N LEU A 176 -23.12 -7.66 3.77
CA LEU A 176 -23.45 -9.06 3.51
C LEU A 176 -23.56 -9.37 2.01
N ARG A 177 -23.78 -8.35 1.17
CA ARG A 177 -23.86 -8.46 -0.29
C ARG A 177 -22.50 -8.42 -0.98
N LEU A 178 -21.41 -8.07 -0.26
CA LEU A 178 -20.05 -8.01 -0.80
C LEU A 178 -19.40 -9.39 -1.02
N ARG A 179 -20.18 -10.47 -0.98
CA ARG A 179 -19.74 -11.85 -1.23
C ARG A 179 -18.51 -12.20 -0.38
N LEU A 180 -18.59 -11.90 0.91
CA LEU A 180 -17.45 -11.88 1.84
C LEU A 180 -16.55 -13.10 1.74
N LEU A 181 -17.11 -14.30 1.62
CA LEU A 181 -16.32 -15.53 1.49
C LEU A 181 -15.46 -15.54 0.21
N SER A 182 -16.07 -15.27 -0.95
CA SER A 182 -15.36 -15.25 -2.23
C SER A 182 -14.38 -14.10 -2.33
N SER A 183 -14.75 -12.92 -1.82
CA SER A 183 -13.87 -11.75 -1.73
C SER A 183 -12.69 -12.01 -0.78
N ALA A 184 -12.91 -12.68 0.35
CA ALA A 184 -11.84 -13.09 1.26
C ALA A 184 -10.86 -14.06 0.58
N THR A 185 -11.35 -15.01 -0.23
CA THR A 185 -10.49 -15.89 -1.02
C THR A 185 -9.57 -15.10 -1.96
N ILE A 186 -10.11 -14.13 -2.72
CA ILE A 186 -9.29 -13.27 -3.60
C ILE A 186 -8.26 -12.49 -2.79
N PHE A 187 -8.68 -11.90 -1.67
CA PHE A 187 -7.78 -11.15 -0.79
C PHE A 187 -6.63 -12.02 -0.28
N LEU A 188 -6.92 -13.23 0.21
CA LEU A 188 -5.94 -14.15 0.75
C LEU A 188 -4.99 -14.69 -0.33
N ILE A 189 -5.49 -15.01 -1.53
CA ILE A 189 -4.64 -15.46 -2.65
C ILE A 189 -3.58 -14.41 -3.01
N ILE A 190 -3.91 -13.12 -2.89
CA ILE A 190 -2.98 -12.03 -3.22
C ILE A 190 -2.07 -11.72 -2.03
N ALA A 191 -2.64 -11.46 -0.85
CA ALA A 191 -1.88 -10.95 0.29
C ALA A 191 -1.15 -12.05 1.08
N ALA A 192 -1.76 -13.23 1.27
CA ALA A 192 -1.23 -14.24 2.17
C ALA A 192 0.09 -14.87 1.72
N PRO A 193 0.35 -15.19 0.43
CA PRO A 193 1.55 -15.93 0.03
C PRO A 193 2.85 -15.30 0.51
N TRP A 194 3.02 -13.98 0.30
CA TRP A 194 4.23 -13.31 0.76
C TRP A 194 4.32 -13.27 2.29
N HIS A 195 3.24 -12.95 3.00
CA HIS A 195 3.26 -12.89 4.46
C HIS A 195 3.59 -14.26 5.08
N ILE A 196 3.04 -15.34 4.51
CA ILE A 196 3.33 -16.72 4.93
C ILE A 196 4.81 -17.06 4.66
N LEU A 197 5.28 -16.84 3.44
CA LEU A 197 6.67 -17.15 3.06
C LEU A 197 7.68 -16.31 3.87
N ALA A 198 7.39 -15.03 4.10
CA ALA A 198 8.22 -14.15 4.92
C ALA A 198 8.29 -14.65 6.37
N GLY A 199 7.17 -15.12 6.92
CA GLY A 199 7.09 -15.77 8.22
C GLY A 199 7.93 -17.04 8.31
N LEU A 200 7.78 -17.94 7.33
CA LEU A 200 8.49 -19.22 7.28
C LEU A 200 10.01 -19.04 7.12
N ARG A 201 10.44 -18.07 6.31
CA ARG A 201 11.88 -17.79 6.07
C ARG A 201 12.54 -16.99 7.20
N ASN A 202 11.74 -16.34 8.05
CA ASN A 202 12.23 -15.51 9.15
C ASN A 202 11.57 -15.92 10.48
N PRO A 203 11.79 -17.17 10.94
CA PRO A 203 11.24 -17.65 12.20
C PRO A 203 11.89 -16.93 13.39
N ALA A 204 11.30 -17.11 14.56
CA ALA A 204 11.90 -16.68 15.82
C ALA A 204 13.25 -17.40 16.01
N ALA A 205 14.28 -16.65 16.39
CA ALA A 205 15.63 -17.17 16.59
C ALA A 205 16.33 -16.37 17.69
N GLY A 206 16.90 -17.06 18.68
CA GLY A 206 17.52 -16.44 19.84
C GLY A 206 16.52 -15.52 20.57
N GLN A 207 16.87 -14.24 20.72
CA GLN A 207 16.01 -13.24 21.36
C GLN A 207 14.96 -12.62 20.41
N SER A 208 15.00 -12.93 19.11
CA SER A 208 14.05 -12.40 18.14
C SER A 208 12.73 -13.15 18.19
N ARG A 209 11.61 -12.39 18.29
CA ARG A 209 10.24 -12.93 18.29
C ARG A 209 9.71 -13.33 16.89
N GLY A 210 10.57 -13.29 15.87
CA GLY A 210 10.25 -13.69 14.50
C GLY A 210 9.47 -12.64 13.70
N PHE A 211 9.29 -12.91 12.41
CA PHE A 211 8.67 -11.96 11.45
C PHE A 211 7.25 -11.57 11.83
N PHE A 212 6.37 -12.51 12.18
CA PHE A 212 4.96 -12.20 12.44
C PHE A 212 4.79 -11.24 13.61
N TRP A 213 5.52 -11.45 14.71
CA TRP A 213 5.48 -10.53 15.83
C TRP A 213 6.06 -9.16 15.45
N PHE A 214 7.20 -9.13 14.77
CA PHE A 214 7.83 -7.88 14.35
C PHE A 214 6.94 -7.09 13.39
N TYR A 215 6.48 -7.72 12.32
CA TYR A 215 5.68 -7.07 11.29
C TYR A 215 4.28 -6.70 11.80
N PHE A 216 3.52 -7.59 12.44
CA PHE A 216 2.14 -7.26 12.83
C PHE A 216 2.04 -6.54 14.18
N ILE A 217 2.83 -6.93 15.17
CA ILE A 217 2.71 -6.33 16.51
C ILE A 217 3.60 -5.10 16.64
N ASN A 218 4.88 -5.20 16.26
CA ASN A 218 5.81 -4.09 16.46
C ASN A 218 5.54 -2.94 15.46
N GLU A 219 5.40 -3.23 14.17
CA GLU A 219 5.24 -2.19 13.14
C GLU A 219 3.83 -1.59 13.03
N HIS A 220 2.80 -2.25 13.54
CA HIS A 220 1.44 -1.72 13.48
C HIS A 220 0.95 -1.31 14.87
N VAL A 221 0.82 -2.25 15.80
CA VAL A 221 0.24 -1.98 17.13
C VAL A 221 1.16 -1.10 17.97
N LYS A 222 2.39 -1.55 18.23
CA LYS A 222 3.34 -0.80 19.05
C LYS A 222 3.75 0.52 18.41
N ARG A 223 3.88 0.55 17.08
CA ARG A 223 4.11 1.79 16.34
C ARG A 223 2.99 2.80 16.53
N PHE A 224 1.74 2.37 16.42
CA PHE A 224 0.60 3.25 16.65
C PHE A 224 0.56 3.78 18.08
N LEU A 225 0.92 2.95 19.07
CA LEU A 225 1.00 3.33 20.48
C LEU A 225 2.27 4.10 20.87
N GLY A 226 3.20 4.35 19.95
CA GLY A 226 4.49 5.00 20.26
C GLY A 226 5.47 4.15 21.08
N THR A 227 5.20 2.85 21.23
CA THR A 227 6.00 1.90 22.01
C THR A 227 6.79 0.93 21.12
N ARG A 228 7.09 1.31 19.87
CA ARG A 228 7.85 0.51 18.90
C ARG A 228 9.27 0.26 19.40
N TYR A 229 9.83 -0.88 19.03
CA TYR A 229 11.22 -1.24 19.28
C TYR A 229 11.94 -1.69 18.00
N PRO A 230 13.13 -1.15 17.66
CA PRO A 230 13.77 0.00 18.30
C PRO A 230 12.98 1.31 18.11
N LYS A 231 13.31 2.33 18.92
CA LYS A 231 12.71 3.67 18.82
C LYS A 231 13.49 4.46 17.77
N ASP A 232 12.91 4.63 16.59
CA ASP A 232 13.65 5.16 15.43
C ASP A 232 13.17 6.55 14.98
N TYR A 233 12.03 7.04 15.51
CA TYR A 233 11.45 8.35 15.19
C TYR A 233 10.59 8.86 16.34
N ASP A 234 10.64 10.17 16.58
CA ASP A 234 9.74 10.86 17.50
C ASP A 234 8.37 11.11 16.84
N THR A 235 7.31 10.99 17.63
CA THR A 235 5.96 11.35 17.20
C THR A 235 5.77 12.86 17.35
N VAL A 236 5.29 13.52 16.31
CA VAL A 236 4.76 14.88 16.46
C VAL A 236 3.52 14.79 17.35
N PRO A 237 3.42 15.53 18.46
CA PRO A 237 2.23 15.55 19.29
C PRO A 237 0.98 15.82 18.45
N LEU A 238 -0.10 15.07 18.71
CA LEU A 238 -1.30 15.10 17.86
C LEU A 238 -1.86 16.53 17.69
N LEU A 239 -1.80 17.33 18.76
CA LEU A 239 -2.19 18.74 18.74
C LEU A 239 -1.33 19.59 17.81
N LEU A 240 -0.01 19.38 17.80
CA LEU A 240 0.90 20.08 16.88
C LEU A 240 0.68 19.63 15.43
N PHE A 241 0.42 18.34 15.20
CA PHE A 241 0.06 17.83 13.89
C PHE A 241 -1.22 18.48 13.34
N TRP A 242 -2.28 18.56 14.15
CA TRP A 242 -3.51 19.24 13.75
C TRP A 242 -3.34 20.76 13.62
N GLY A 243 -2.54 21.38 14.49
CA GLY A 243 -2.21 22.80 14.40
C GLY A 243 -1.48 23.15 13.09
N LEU A 244 -0.58 22.28 12.62
CA LEU A 244 0.10 22.42 11.34
C LEU A 244 -0.80 22.19 10.12
N LEU A 245 -1.97 21.55 10.28
CA LEU A 245 -2.95 21.38 9.21
C LEU A 245 -3.93 22.57 9.10
N LEU A 246 -3.99 23.42 10.11
CA LEU A 246 -4.86 24.60 10.17
C LEU A 246 -4.16 25.90 9.71
N VAL A 247 -2.84 25.85 9.51
CA VAL A 247 -2.00 26.94 8.97
C VAL A 247 -1.62 26.63 7.54
#